data_AF-A0AAX4HH55-F1
#
_entry.id   AF-A0AAX4HH55-F1
#
_cell.length_a   1.000
_cell.length_b   1.000
_cell.length_c   1.000
_cell.angle_alpha   90.00
_cell.angle_beta   90.00
_cell.angle_gamma   90.00
#
_symmetry.space_group_name_H-M   'P 1'
#
loop_
_entity.id
_entity.type
_entity.pdbx_description
1 polymer ?
#
loop_
_entity_poly.entity_id
_entity_poly.type
_entity_poly.pdbx_seq_one_letter_code
_entity_poly.pdbx_strand_id
1 'polypeptide(L)'
;MAVVENNTPFQVPCPNESHTILEPFAVFEPTGESSGALVILNTNLDKIALRDIWRHSLVRVCADGGANRLYDFFDSENEREKYLPDYITGDCDSLRADVEKYYVSRGTILIRQLSQYSTDFMKSIKVALLHASGESGRRALAGPIESNNGLSDLMSEVCPLPEISLYVAGGIGGRFDQLFHLINQLYTLTKEYPGMAIFFYTETDVIFLIPKGVNYVKYSSVLIFNTLELLPRCGLLPFGKNVILNTRGLQFDVENWPSTVGGDVSTSNGILGKDGFVICTSEDIVLSVEVSR
;
A
#
# COMPACT_ATOMS: atom_id res chain seq x y z
N MET A 1 -15.51 -4.71 29.19
CA MET A 1 -15.30 -3.97 27.93
C MET A 1 -15.10 -2.52 28.32
N ALA A 2 -13.87 -2.04 28.19
CA ALA A 2 -13.52 -0.68 28.57
C ALA A 2 -13.08 0.07 27.32
N VAL A 3 -13.61 1.26 27.14
CA VAL A 3 -13.05 2.29 26.26
C VAL A 3 -12.42 3.31 27.20
N VAL A 4 -11.15 3.61 27.01
CA VAL A 4 -10.38 4.56 27.80
C VAL A 4 -10.06 5.76 26.93
N GLU A 5 -10.55 6.93 27.31
CA GLU A 5 -10.23 8.18 26.64
C GLU A 5 -8.91 8.76 27.17
N ASN A 6 -7.94 8.87 26.28
CA ASN A 6 -6.66 9.52 26.48
C ASN A 6 -6.74 10.97 25.99
N ASN A 7 -6.15 11.90 26.74
CA ASN A 7 -6.30 13.35 26.47
C ASN A 7 -5.02 14.03 25.93
N THR A 8 -3.87 13.38 26.06
CA THR A 8 -2.57 13.99 25.72
C THR A 8 -1.63 12.99 25.06
N PRO A 9 -0.79 13.41 24.10
CA PRO A 9 0.18 12.51 23.48
C PRO A 9 1.17 11.89 24.46
N PHE A 10 1.48 10.60 24.29
CA PHE A 10 2.39 9.84 25.16
C PHE A 10 3.25 8.85 24.37
N GLN A 11 4.32 8.39 25.00
CA GLN A 11 5.21 7.39 24.40
C GLN A 11 4.64 5.99 24.60
N VAL A 12 4.58 5.21 23.53
CA VAL A 12 4.12 3.82 23.58
C VAL A 12 5.34 2.93 23.39
N PRO A 13 5.76 2.15 24.40
CA PRO A 13 6.90 1.27 24.24
C PRO A 13 6.58 0.17 23.23
N CYS A 14 7.58 -0.20 22.43
CA CYS A 14 7.53 -1.38 21.60
C CYS A 14 7.18 -2.62 22.46
N PRO A 15 6.25 -3.50 22.03
CA PRO A 15 5.90 -4.69 22.78
C PRO A 15 7.09 -5.62 23.04
N ASN A 16 7.17 -6.20 24.24
CA ASN A 16 8.20 -7.19 24.59
C ASN A 16 7.87 -8.60 24.08
N GLU A 17 6.60 -8.86 23.79
CA GLU A 17 6.12 -10.13 23.25
C GLU A 17 6.34 -10.24 21.73
N SER A 18 6.11 -11.41 21.14
CA SER A 18 6.17 -11.58 19.68
C SER A 18 5.14 -10.68 19.02
N HIS A 19 5.60 -9.84 18.08
CA HIS A 19 4.76 -8.85 17.42
C HIS A 19 5.22 -8.60 15.98
N THR A 20 4.31 -8.06 15.17
CA THR A 20 4.59 -7.55 13.83
C THR A 20 4.88 -6.06 13.90
N ILE A 21 5.94 -5.61 13.24
CA ILE A 21 6.26 -4.18 13.08
C ILE A 21 5.75 -3.72 11.71
N LEU A 22 4.99 -2.64 11.69
CA LEU A 22 4.50 -1.99 10.47
C LEU A 22 4.99 -0.55 10.43
N GLU A 23 5.61 -0.15 9.32
CA GLU A 23 6.17 1.20 9.13
C GLU A 23 5.52 1.91 7.92
N PRO A 24 4.18 2.11 7.93
CA PRO A 24 3.42 2.66 6.79
C PRO A 24 3.83 4.09 6.41
N PHE A 25 4.53 4.81 7.31
CA PHE A 25 4.93 6.19 7.11
C PHE A 25 6.43 6.35 6.81
N ALA A 26 7.17 5.24 6.71
CA ALA A 26 8.61 5.26 6.41
C ALA A 26 8.90 5.99 5.08
N VAL A 27 7.97 5.94 4.11
CA VAL A 27 8.12 6.64 2.83
C VAL A 27 8.16 8.17 2.97
N PHE A 28 7.67 8.72 4.08
CA PHE A 28 7.66 10.16 4.35
C PHE A 28 8.90 10.63 5.11
N GLU A 29 9.75 9.72 5.54
CA GLU A 29 11.01 10.08 6.18
C GLU A 29 11.93 10.79 5.18
N PRO A 30 12.72 11.78 5.61
CA PRO A 30 13.63 12.51 4.73
C PRO A 30 14.78 11.61 4.23
N THR A 31 15.11 10.59 5.02
CA THR A 31 16.17 9.61 4.74
C THR A 31 15.60 8.21 4.90
N GLY A 32 15.86 7.34 3.92
CA GLY A 32 15.48 5.95 3.96
C GLY A 32 16.14 5.19 2.82
N GLU A 33 16.37 3.89 3.02
CA GLU A 33 16.80 3.02 1.93
C GLU A 33 15.60 2.68 1.03
N SER A 34 15.83 2.61 -0.28
CA SER A 34 14.81 2.15 -1.22
C SER A 34 14.60 0.64 -1.04
N SER A 35 13.53 0.25 -0.35
CA SER A 35 13.30 -1.15 0.08
C SER A 35 11.98 -1.75 -0.43
N GLY A 36 11.11 -0.96 -1.06
CA GLY A 36 9.78 -1.40 -1.49
C GLY A 36 9.51 -1.32 -2.99
N ALA A 37 8.28 -1.68 -3.39
CA ALA A 37 7.76 -1.51 -4.74
C ALA A 37 6.62 -0.50 -4.75
N LEU A 38 6.64 0.45 -5.69
CA LEU A 38 5.52 1.35 -5.95
C LEU A 38 4.65 0.80 -7.08
N VAL A 39 3.35 0.67 -6.84
CA VAL A 39 2.33 0.41 -7.86
C VAL A 39 1.45 1.64 -8.01
N ILE A 40 1.36 2.18 -9.22
CA ILE A 40 0.52 3.34 -9.55
C ILE A 40 -0.72 2.86 -10.27
N LEU A 41 -1.89 3.11 -9.69
CA LEU A 41 -3.18 2.73 -10.24
C LEU A 41 -3.79 3.84 -11.12
N ASN A 42 -4.79 3.48 -11.93
CA ASN A 42 -5.50 4.42 -12.79
C ASN A 42 -6.54 5.28 -12.03
N THR A 43 -6.09 5.99 -11.00
CA THR A 43 -6.90 6.95 -10.23
C THR A 43 -6.20 8.31 -10.17
N ASN A 44 -6.89 9.34 -9.69
CA ASN A 44 -6.23 10.63 -9.47
C ASN A 44 -5.05 10.47 -8.50
N LEU A 45 -3.95 11.16 -8.78
CA LEU A 45 -2.73 11.18 -7.96
C LEU A 45 -2.55 12.52 -7.24
N ASP A 46 -3.43 13.49 -7.48
CA ASP A 46 -3.41 14.78 -6.79
C ASP A 46 -3.35 14.58 -5.27
N LYS A 47 -2.52 15.36 -4.59
CA LYS A 47 -2.26 15.31 -3.13
C LYS A 47 -1.64 14.02 -2.59
N ILE A 48 -1.47 12.98 -3.41
CA ILE A 48 -0.62 11.85 -3.01
C ILE A 48 0.83 12.35 -3.03
N ALA A 49 1.57 12.11 -1.95
CA ALA A 49 3.00 12.41 -1.85
C ALA A 49 3.86 11.46 -2.71
N LEU A 50 3.57 11.40 -4.01
CA LEU A 50 4.14 10.47 -4.98
C LEU A 50 5.67 10.57 -5.03
N ARG A 51 6.23 11.78 -4.91
CA ARG A 51 7.69 12.01 -4.93
C ARG A 51 8.39 11.33 -3.74
N ASP A 52 7.78 11.37 -2.56
CA ASP A 52 8.30 10.73 -1.36
C ASP A 52 8.24 9.20 -1.47
N ILE A 53 7.11 8.66 -1.95
CA ILE A 53 6.93 7.23 -2.18
C ILE A 53 7.90 6.72 -3.26
N TRP A 54 8.08 7.48 -4.35
CA TRP A 54 8.96 7.13 -5.45
C TRP A 54 10.42 6.97 -5.01
N ARG A 55 10.91 7.87 -4.15
CA ARG A 55 12.28 7.83 -3.60
C ARG A 55 12.53 6.55 -2.78
N HIS A 56 11.52 6.09 -2.04
CA HIS A 56 11.61 4.89 -1.20
C HIS A 56 11.29 3.58 -1.92
N SER A 57 11.02 3.65 -3.22
CA SER A 57 10.69 2.50 -4.04
C SER A 57 11.89 2.06 -4.86
N LEU A 58 12.26 0.79 -4.71
CA LEU A 58 13.28 0.11 -5.51
C LEU A 58 12.80 -0.13 -6.94
N VAL A 59 11.50 -0.45 -7.09
CA VAL A 59 10.84 -0.69 -8.37
C VAL A 59 9.53 0.08 -8.45
N ARG A 60 9.20 0.61 -9.64
CA ARG A 60 7.96 1.34 -9.92
C ARG A 60 7.22 0.68 -11.07
N VAL A 61 5.96 0.34 -10.82
CA VAL A 61 5.07 -0.34 -11.76
C VAL A 61 3.82 0.51 -11.97
N CYS A 62 3.49 0.83 -13.21
CA CYS A 62 2.21 1.42 -13.55
C CYS A 62 1.22 0.32 -13.98
N ALA A 63 0.04 0.31 -13.36
CA ALA A 63 -1.06 -0.57 -13.74
C ALA A 63 -1.86 0.09 -14.87
N ASP A 64 -1.61 -0.33 -16.11
CA ASP A 64 -2.26 0.16 -17.33
C ASP A 64 -2.34 1.70 -17.36
N GLY A 65 -3.55 2.25 -17.24
CA GLY A 65 -3.82 3.68 -17.26
C GLY A 65 -3.19 4.46 -16.09
N GLY A 66 -2.66 3.79 -15.07
CA GLY A 66 -1.79 4.41 -14.07
C GLY A 66 -0.58 5.12 -14.69
N ALA A 67 -0.10 4.66 -15.86
CA ALA A 67 0.95 5.35 -16.60
C ALA A 67 0.49 6.70 -17.13
N ASN A 68 -0.76 6.81 -17.57
CA ASN A 68 -1.35 8.09 -17.98
C ASN A 68 -1.39 9.05 -16.80
N ARG A 69 -1.78 8.55 -15.62
CA ARG A 69 -1.84 9.35 -14.39
C ARG A 69 -0.47 9.88 -14.00
N LEU A 70 0.56 9.03 -14.07
CA LEU A 70 1.94 9.45 -13.84
C LEU A 70 2.41 10.50 -14.87
N TYR A 71 2.07 10.31 -16.15
CA TYR A 71 2.43 11.23 -17.21
C TYR A 71 1.82 12.62 -17.01
N ASP A 72 0.52 12.64 -16.67
CA ASP A 72 -0.30 13.84 -16.48
C ASP A 72 0.00 14.54 -15.15
N PHE A 73 0.56 13.82 -14.15
CA PHE A 73 0.92 14.37 -12.84
C PHE A 73 2.04 15.44 -12.91
N PHE A 74 2.89 15.38 -13.94
CA PHE A 74 3.99 16.32 -14.13
C PHE A 74 3.70 17.27 -15.29
N ASP A 75 3.58 18.56 -14.98
CA ASP A 75 3.36 19.63 -15.97
C ASP A 75 4.57 19.84 -16.88
N SER A 76 5.78 19.68 -16.34
CA SER A 76 7.03 19.94 -17.06
C SER A 76 7.71 18.66 -17.51
N GLU A 77 8.17 18.64 -18.75
CA GLU A 77 8.94 17.51 -19.31
C GLU A 77 10.21 17.23 -18.49
N ASN A 78 10.93 18.29 -18.09
CA ASN A 78 12.15 18.17 -17.27
C ASN A 78 11.90 17.48 -15.93
N GLU A 79 10.71 17.62 -15.36
CA GLU A 79 10.35 16.88 -14.16
C GLU A 79 9.94 15.45 -14.49
N ARG A 80 9.07 15.27 -15.49
CA ARG A 80 8.60 13.96 -15.93
C ARG A 80 9.73 12.98 -16.28
N GLU A 81 10.82 13.45 -16.87
CA GLU A 81 12.00 12.64 -17.20
C GLU A 81 12.71 12.06 -15.97
N LYS A 82 12.49 12.61 -14.77
CA LYS A 82 13.03 12.08 -13.51
C LYS A 82 12.20 10.92 -12.94
N TYR A 83 10.98 10.74 -13.44
CA TYR A 83 10.00 9.80 -12.91
C TYR A 83 9.55 8.82 -14.00
N LEU A 84 10.49 7.99 -14.46
CA LEU A 84 10.25 6.92 -15.42
C LEU A 84 9.95 5.61 -14.67
N PRO A 85 8.77 4.99 -14.84
CA PRO A 85 8.48 3.73 -14.19
C PRO A 85 9.35 2.62 -14.81
N ASP A 86 9.71 1.62 -14.02
CA ASP A 86 10.46 0.47 -14.51
C ASP A 86 9.58 -0.39 -15.43
N TYR A 87 8.30 -0.53 -15.05
CA TYR A 87 7.34 -1.36 -15.77
C TYR A 87 5.99 -0.66 -15.98
N ILE A 88 5.35 -0.97 -17.11
CA ILE A 88 3.92 -0.76 -17.33
C ILE A 88 3.31 -2.13 -17.59
N THR A 89 2.24 -2.50 -16.89
CA THR A 89 1.55 -3.78 -17.12
C THR A 89 0.04 -3.68 -16.97
N GLY A 90 -0.68 -4.51 -17.70
CA GLY A 90 -2.14 -4.54 -17.75
C GLY A 90 -2.60 -5.13 -19.08
N ASP A 91 -3.91 -5.19 -19.31
CA ASP A 91 -4.40 -5.47 -20.68
C ASP A 91 -4.18 -4.29 -21.63
N CYS A 92 -3.87 -3.11 -21.09
CA CYS A 92 -3.47 -1.91 -21.83
C CYS A 92 -4.64 -1.35 -22.66
N ASP A 93 -5.86 -1.46 -22.13
CA ASP A 93 -7.07 -0.90 -22.73
C ASP A 93 -7.25 0.59 -22.40
N SER A 94 -6.61 1.04 -21.32
CA SER A 94 -6.69 2.40 -20.79
C SER A 94 -5.46 3.23 -21.13
N LEU A 95 -4.31 2.61 -21.37
CA LEU A 95 -3.04 3.22 -21.72
C LEU A 95 -3.13 3.99 -23.05
N ARG A 96 -2.78 5.28 -23.04
CA ARG A 96 -2.77 6.07 -24.26
C ARG A 96 -1.52 5.77 -25.10
N ALA A 97 -1.67 5.77 -26.42
CA ALA A 97 -0.59 5.43 -27.35
C ALA A 97 0.61 6.40 -27.30
N ASP A 98 0.37 7.69 -27.02
CA ASP A 98 1.40 8.70 -26.83
C ASP A 98 2.21 8.46 -25.54
N VAL A 99 1.52 8.11 -24.45
CA VAL A 99 2.11 7.79 -23.15
C VAL A 99 2.92 6.49 -23.20
N GLU A 100 2.39 5.45 -23.85
CA GLU A 100 3.11 4.20 -24.10
C GLU A 100 4.42 4.49 -24.84
N LYS A 101 4.34 5.19 -25.96
CA LYS A 101 5.50 5.54 -26.78
C LYS A 101 6.53 6.34 -25.98
N TYR A 102 6.07 7.30 -25.18
CA TYR A 102 6.91 8.14 -24.34
C TYR A 102 7.78 7.31 -23.38
N TYR A 103 7.14 6.45 -22.58
CA TYR A 103 7.83 5.67 -21.55
C TYR A 103 8.68 4.55 -22.15
N VAL A 104 8.14 3.82 -23.14
CA VAL A 104 8.88 2.72 -23.80
C VAL A 104 10.13 3.24 -24.50
N SER A 105 10.07 4.41 -25.16
CA SER A 105 11.26 5.01 -25.79
C SER A 105 12.36 5.41 -24.79
N ARG A 106 12.04 5.48 -23.50
CA ARG A 106 12.93 5.87 -22.40
C ARG A 106 13.30 4.70 -21.49
N GLY A 107 13.00 3.46 -21.91
CA GLY A 107 13.49 2.25 -21.25
C GLY A 107 12.51 1.58 -20.30
N THR A 108 11.29 2.10 -20.12
CA THR A 108 10.23 1.39 -19.40
C THR A 108 9.86 0.10 -20.14
N ILE A 109 9.75 -1.01 -19.39
CA ILE A 109 9.37 -2.32 -19.96
C ILE A 109 7.84 -2.44 -19.95
N LEU A 110 7.25 -2.62 -21.13
CA LEU A 110 5.82 -2.86 -21.28
C LEU A 110 5.52 -4.36 -21.27
N ILE A 111 4.69 -4.81 -20.32
CA ILE A 111 4.25 -6.21 -20.19
C ILE A 111 2.73 -6.28 -20.34
N ARG A 112 2.25 -6.54 -21.56
CA ARG A 112 0.82 -6.72 -21.86
C ARG A 112 0.32 -8.07 -21.33
N GLN A 113 -0.83 -8.08 -20.66
CA GLN A 113 -1.49 -9.25 -20.07
C GLN A 113 -3.01 -9.15 -20.27
N LEU A 114 -3.53 -9.86 -21.27
CA LEU A 114 -4.92 -9.77 -21.75
C LEU A 114 -5.94 -10.54 -20.89
N SER A 115 -5.48 -11.36 -19.95
CA SER A 115 -6.37 -12.17 -19.11
C SER A 115 -7.36 -11.31 -18.32
N GLN A 116 -8.64 -11.62 -18.49
CA GLN A 116 -9.76 -10.98 -17.80
C GLN A 116 -10.05 -11.61 -16.42
N TYR A 117 -9.30 -12.64 -16.03
CA TYR A 117 -9.40 -13.28 -14.70
C TYR A 117 -8.49 -12.64 -13.65
N SER A 118 -7.70 -11.63 -14.04
CA SER A 118 -6.76 -10.93 -13.17
C SER A 118 -6.88 -9.44 -13.43
N THR A 119 -7.07 -8.64 -12.38
CA THR A 119 -7.08 -7.18 -12.54
C THR A 119 -5.68 -6.63 -12.81
N ASP A 120 -5.58 -5.38 -13.27
CA ASP A 120 -4.27 -4.75 -13.51
C ASP A 120 -3.48 -4.55 -12.23
N PHE A 121 -4.15 -4.31 -11.10
CA PHE A 121 -3.52 -4.34 -9.79
C PHE A 121 -2.85 -5.69 -9.52
N MET A 122 -3.55 -6.81 -9.73
CA MET A 122 -2.98 -8.15 -9.52
C MET A 122 -1.82 -8.44 -10.47
N LYS A 123 -1.91 -8.00 -11.74
CA LYS A 123 -0.80 -8.11 -12.72
C LYS A 123 0.42 -7.31 -12.25
N SER A 124 0.23 -6.08 -11.77
CA SER A 124 1.32 -5.25 -11.25
C SER A 124 2.00 -5.84 -10.02
N ILE A 125 1.26 -6.49 -9.13
CA ILE A 125 1.85 -7.18 -7.97
C ILE A 125 2.74 -8.33 -8.40
N LYS A 126 2.32 -9.14 -9.38
CA LYS A 126 3.15 -10.22 -9.93
C LYS A 126 4.47 -9.68 -10.46
N VAL A 127 4.44 -8.56 -11.18
CA VAL A 127 5.66 -7.88 -11.66
C VAL A 127 6.53 -7.43 -10.49
N ALA A 128 5.96 -6.79 -9.46
CA ALA A 128 6.71 -6.34 -8.28
C ALA A 128 7.38 -7.51 -7.54
N LEU A 129 6.66 -8.62 -7.30
CA LEU A 129 7.17 -9.81 -6.64
C LEU A 129 8.26 -10.52 -7.46
N LEU A 130 8.07 -10.65 -8.77
CA LEU A 130 9.08 -11.19 -9.67
C LEU A 130 10.34 -10.33 -9.67
N HIS A 131 10.20 -9.00 -9.74
CA HIS A 131 11.36 -8.10 -9.69
C HIS A 131 12.12 -8.23 -8.36
N ALA A 132 11.39 -8.29 -7.25
CA ALA A 132 11.94 -8.43 -5.91
C ALA A 132 12.64 -9.78 -5.66
N SER A 133 12.43 -10.77 -6.52
CA SER A 133 13.08 -12.09 -6.44
C SER A 133 14.51 -12.13 -6.97
N GLY A 134 15.12 -10.97 -7.17
CA GLY A 134 16.53 -10.84 -7.52
C GLY A 134 16.79 -10.85 -9.02
N GLU A 135 17.99 -11.27 -9.42
CA GLU A 135 18.42 -11.18 -10.83
C GLU A 135 17.64 -12.14 -11.75
N SER A 136 17.28 -13.33 -11.26
CA SER A 136 16.50 -14.31 -12.02
C SER A 136 15.14 -13.75 -12.42
N GLY A 137 14.39 -13.20 -11.48
CA GLY A 137 13.09 -12.60 -11.74
C GLY A 137 13.17 -11.36 -12.63
N ARG A 138 14.17 -10.49 -12.42
CA ARG A 138 14.42 -9.34 -13.32
C ARG A 138 14.73 -9.77 -14.75
N ARG A 139 15.52 -10.82 -14.93
CA ARG A 139 15.83 -11.38 -16.26
C ARG A 139 14.60 -12.01 -16.91
N ALA A 140 13.77 -12.72 -16.14
CA ALA A 140 12.51 -13.26 -16.62
C ALA A 140 11.56 -12.15 -17.10
N LEU A 141 11.45 -11.07 -16.34
CA LEU A 141 10.62 -9.90 -16.69
C LEU A 141 11.11 -9.13 -17.92
N ALA A 142 12.41 -9.18 -18.22
CA ALA A 142 13.00 -8.58 -19.43
C ALA A 142 12.93 -9.50 -20.65
N GLY A 143 12.57 -10.77 -20.46
CA GLY A 143 12.43 -11.76 -21.51
C GLY A 143 11.06 -11.74 -22.19
N PRO A 144 10.82 -12.64 -23.16
CA PRO A 144 9.50 -12.82 -23.75
C PRO A 144 8.53 -13.38 -22.71
N ILE A 145 7.37 -12.74 -22.57
CA ILE A 145 6.29 -13.17 -21.67
C ILE A 145 5.04 -13.38 -22.52
N GLU A 146 4.34 -14.50 -22.31
CA GLU A 146 3.07 -14.78 -23.00
C GLU A 146 2.04 -13.69 -22.67
N SER A 147 1.37 -13.19 -23.72
CA SER A 147 0.55 -11.97 -23.69
C SER A 147 -0.78 -12.07 -22.96
N ASN A 148 -1.31 -13.26 -22.72
CA ASN A 148 -2.59 -13.46 -22.05
C ASN A 148 -2.42 -13.61 -20.54
N ASN A 149 -1.64 -14.60 -20.09
CA ASN A 149 -1.48 -14.96 -18.68
C ASN A 149 -0.03 -15.31 -18.29
N GLY A 150 0.96 -14.98 -19.13
CA GLY A 150 2.35 -15.36 -18.92
C GLY A 150 2.98 -14.90 -17.60
N LEU A 151 2.48 -13.83 -16.97
CA LEU A 151 2.93 -13.46 -15.62
C LEU A 151 2.59 -14.52 -14.58
N SER A 152 1.43 -15.17 -14.68
CA SER A 152 1.03 -16.25 -13.76
C SER A 152 1.90 -17.49 -13.93
N ASP A 153 2.29 -17.79 -15.17
CA ASP A 153 3.19 -18.90 -15.48
C ASP A 153 4.58 -18.62 -14.87
N LEU A 154 5.10 -17.40 -15.06
CA LEU A 154 6.36 -16.96 -14.45
C LEU A 154 6.33 -16.99 -12.92
N MET A 155 5.22 -16.58 -12.29
CA MET A 155 5.06 -16.68 -10.84
C MET A 155 5.19 -18.14 -10.36
N SER A 156 4.65 -19.09 -11.13
CA SER A 156 4.72 -20.52 -10.83
C SER A 156 6.12 -21.10 -11.04
N GLU A 157 6.87 -20.59 -12.02
CA GLU A 157 8.25 -21.01 -12.29
C GLU A 157 9.26 -20.43 -11.29
N VAL A 158 9.13 -19.14 -10.95
CA VAL A 158 10.07 -18.42 -10.08
C VAL A 158 9.75 -18.65 -8.60
N CYS A 159 8.46 -18.81 -8.25
CA CYS A 159 7.97 -18.97 -6.88
C CYS A 159 8.53 -17.89 -5.92
N PRO A 160 8.24 -16.61 -6.19
CA PRO A 160 8.79 -15.50 -5.43
C PRO A 160 8.30 -15.50 -3.98
N LEU A 161 9.22 -15.42 -3.01
CA LEU A 161 8.91 -15.21 -1.59
C LEU A 161 9.70 -14.03 -0.99
N PRO A 162 9.64 -12.83 -1.59
CA PRO A 162 10.37 -11.68 -1.07
C PRO A 162 9.70 -11.12 0.18
N GLU A 163 10.53 -10.67 1.13
CA GLU A 163 10.10 -9.68 2.12
C GLU A 163 10.09 -8.31 1.43
N ILE A 164 8.91 -7.72 1.24
CA ILE A 164 8.77 -6.48 0.49
C ILE A 164 7.61 -5.63 1.01
N SER A 165 7.82 -4.32 1.04
CA SER A 165 6.75 -3.35 1.21
C SER A 165 6.22 -2.90 -0.16
N LEU A 166 4.92 -3.05 -0.37
CA LEU A 166 4.21 -2.59 -1.55
C LEU A 166 3.49 -1.29 -1.23
N TYR A 167 3.91 -0.21 -1.88
CA TYR A 167 3.30 1.10 -1.80
C TYR A 167 2.37 1.28 -2.99
N VAL A 168 1.08 1.42 -2.76
CA VAL A 168 0.08 1.56 -3.82
C VAL A 168 -0.39 2.99 -3.86
N ALA A 169 -0.07 3.73 -4.92
CA ALA A 169 -0.57 5.08 -5.12
C ALA A 169 -1.94 5.01 -5.82
N GLY A 170 -2.98 5.42 -5.09
CA GLY A 170 -4.34 5.48 -5.58
C GLY A 170 -5.18 4.24 -5.30
N GLY A 171 -6.21 4.02 -6.13
CA GLY A 171 -7.15 2.90 -6.04
C GLY A 171 -8.39 3.13 -5.16
N ILE A 172 -8.37 4.15 -4.31
CA ILE A 172 -9.44 4.46 -3.36
C ILE A 172 -10.01 5.85 -3.70
N GLY A 173 -11.33 6.00 -3.65
CA GLY A 173 -12.04 7.24 -4.07
C GLY A 173 -12.66 7.19 -5.47
N GLY A 174 -12.53 6.07 -6.18
CA GLY A 174 -13.18 5.81 -7.47
C GLY A 174 -14.47 5.00 -7.33
N ARG A 175 -14.66 4.04 -8.24
CA ARG A 175 -15.78 3.09 -8.21
C ARG A 175 -15.78 2.27 -6.92
N PHE A 176 -16.92 2.18 -6.25
CA PHE A 176 -17.06 1.47 -4.97
C PHE A 176 -16.73 -0.03 -5.09
N ASP A 177 -17.12 -0.68 -6.18
CA ASP A 177 -16.81 -2.10 -6.43
C ASP A 177 -15.30 -2.36 -6.57
N GLN A 178 -14.56 -1.42 -7.18
CA GLN A 178 -13.10 -1.50 -7.28
C GLN A 178 -12.44 -1.31 -5.91
N LEU A 179 -12.94 -0.36 -5.11
CA LEU A 179 -12.49 -0.17 -3.73
C LEU A 179 -12.66 -1.45 -2.93
N PHE A 180 -13.85 -2.08 -3.00
CA PHE A 180 -14.10 -3.33 -2.31
C PHE A 180 -13.17 -4.46 -2.81
N HIS A 181 -12.90 -4.54 -4.11
CA HIS A 181 -11.92 -5.48 -4.65
C HIS A 181 -10.52 -5.26 -4.07
N LEU A 182 -10.05 -4.02 -3.93
CA LEU A 182 -8.74 -3.73 -3.33
C LEU A 182 -8.68 -4.14 -1.85
N ILE A 183 -9.75 -3.89 -1.08
CA ILE A 183 -9.86 -4.38 0.30
C ILE A 183 -9.82 -5.92 0.32
N ASN A 184 -10.56 -6.59 -0.56
CA ASN A 184 -10.51 -8.04 -0.68
C ASN A 184 -9.09 -8.53 -1.02
N GLN A 185 -8.39 -7.87 -1.96
CA GLN A 185 -7.02 -8.19 -2.33
C GLN A 185 -6.05 -8.03 -1.16
N LEU A 186 -6.22 -7.01 -0.33
CA LEU A 186 -5.43 -6.81 0.88
C LEU A 186 -5.51 -8.05 1.81
N TYR A 187 -6.70 -8.64 1.99
CA TYR A 187 -6.85 -9.87 2.77
C TYR A 187 -6.29 -11.12 2.08
N THR A 188 -6.45 -11.26 0.77
CA THR A 188 -6.00 -12.47 0.05
C THR A 188 -4.50 -12.50 -0.11
N LEU A 189 -3.89 -11.37 -0.48
CA LEU A 189 -2.48 -11.27 -0.80
C LEU A 189 -1.59 -11.37 0.43
N THR A 190 -1.98 -10.80 1.57
CA THR A 190 -1.21 -10.96 2.82
C THR A 190 -1.20 -12.41 3.31
N LYS A 191 -2.23 -13.20 2.98
CA LYS A 191 -2.25 -14.65 3.26
C LYS A 191 -1.39 -15.44 2.29
N GLU A 192 -1.43 -15.08 1.02
CA GLU A 192 -0.66 -15.74 -0.04
C GLU A 192 0.85 -15.43 0.07
N TYR A 193 1.18 -14.19 0.45
CA TYR A 193 2.55 -13.69 0.60
C TYR A 193 2.74 -13.06 2.00
N PRO A 194 2.98 -13.85 3.06
CA PRO A 194 3.11 -13.33 4.43
C PRO A 194 4.27 -12.36 4.64
N GLY A 195 5.30 -12.38 3.78
CA GLY A 195 6.42 -11.44 3.78
C GLY A 195 6.10 -10.09 3.12
N MET A 196 4.90 -9.91 2.56
CA MET A 196 4.50 -8.69 1.87
C MET A 196 3.61 -7.81 2.76
N ALA A 197 4.05 -6.58 3.00
CA ALA A 197 3.23 -5.53 3.60
C ALA A 197 2.67 -4.62 2.50
N ILE A 198 1.36 -4.36 2.49
CA ILE A 198 0.72 -3.51 1.47
C ILE A 198 0.16 -2.25 2.12
N PHE A 199 0.52 -1.10 1.57
CA PHE A 199 0.10 0.22 2.03
C PHE A 199 -0.52 0.99 0.86
N PHE A 200 -1.82 1.27 0.93
CA PHE A 200 -2.52 2.13 -0.02
C PHE A 200 -2.40 3.58 0.42
N TYR A 201 -1.87 4.43 -0.45
CA TYR A 201 -1.77 5.87 -0.26
C TYR A 201 -2.83 6.55 -1.12
N THR A 202 -3.67 7.32 -0.45
CA THR A 202 -4.79 8.05 -1.06
C THR A 202 -4.57 9.55 -0.85
N GLU A 203 -5.54 10.38 -1.27
CA GLU A 203 -5.46 11.83 -1.03
C GLU A 203 -5.51 12.21 0.46
N THR A 204 -6.13 11.36 1.28
CA THR A 204 -6.47 11.67 2.69
C THR A 204 -5.96 10.63 3.67
N ASP A 205 -5.73 9.40 3.24
CA ASP A 205 -5.47 8.28 4.12
C ASP A 205 -4.35 7.37 3.61
N VAL A 206 -3.65 6.73 4.56
CA VAL A 206 -2.89 5.51 4.34
C VAL A 206 -3.67 4.32 4.91
N ILE A 207 -3.95 3.34 4.06
CA ILE A 207 -4.81 2.19 4.37
C ILE A 207 -4.02 0.88 4.23
N PHE A 208 -4.08 0.04 5.25
CA PHE A 208 -3.31 -1.21 5.30
C PHE A 208 -3.93 -2.25 6.24
N LEU A 209 -3.44 -3.48 6.16
CA LEU A 209 -3.91 -4.58 7.00
C LEU A 209 -3.11 -4.63 8.31
N ILE A 210 -3.82 -4.84 9.40
CA ILE A 210 -3.26 -5.25 10.69
C ILE A 210 -3.51 -6.74 10.82
N PRO A 211 -2.48 -7.60 10.71
CA PRO A 211 -2.65 -9.04 10.82
C PRO A 211 -3.04 -9.45 12.24
N LYS A 212 -3.64 -10.64 12.36
CA LYS A 212 -3.92 -11.29 13.63
C LYS A 212 -2.69 -11.31 14.55
N GLY A 213 -2.89 -10.96 15.81
CA GLY A 213 -1.84 -10.95 16.85
C GLY A 213 -1.52 -9.54 17.32
N VAL A 214 -0.31 -9.36 17.85
CA VAL A 214 0.19 -8.09 18.38
C VAL A 214 0.92 -7.33 17.28
N ASN A 215 0.54 -6.09 17.05
CA ASN A 215 1.09 -5.25 16.01
C ASN A 215 1.58 -3.93 16.60
N TYR A 216 2.76 -3.50 16.21
CA TYR A 216 3.33 -2.21 16.54
C TYR A 216 3.46 -1.37 15.27
N VAL A 217 2.61 -0.35 15.14
CA VAL A 217 2.71 0.62 14.06
C VAL A 217 3.70 1.68 14.49
N LYS A 218 4.83 1.76 13.80
CA LYS A 218 6.00 2.54 14.19
C LYS A 218 6.25 3.69 13.22
N TYR A 219 6.70 4.82 13.78
CA TYR A 219 7.10 6.03 13.04
C TYR A 219 8.02 6.89 13.91
N SER A 220 8.84 7.76 13.31
CA SER A 220 9.74 8.62 14.10
C SER A 220 9.00 9.72 14.87
N SER A 221 7.94 10.25 14.27
CA SER A 221 7.08 11.30 14.84
C SER A 221 5.77 11.38 14.07
N VAL A 222 4.67 11.74 14.73
CA VAL A 222 3.39 12.05 14.06
C VAL A 222 3.55 13.12 12.98
N LEU A 223 4.51 14.04 13.14
CA LEU A 223 4.76 15.13 12.19
C LEU A 223 5.23 14.67 10.81
N ILE A 224 5.70 13.42 10.67
CA ILE A 224 6.13 12.94 9.35
C ILE A 224 4.94 12.72 8.41
N PHE A 225 3.75 12.40 8.93
CA PHE A 225 2.57 12.11 8.11
C PHE A 225 1.39 13.06 8.40
N ASN A 226 1.47 13.88 9.44
CA ASN A 226 0.42 14.83 9.80
C ASN A 226 1.02 16.20 10.13
N THR A 227 0.90 17.13 9.18
CA THR A 227 1.45 18.49 9.29
C THR A 227 0.39 19.57 9.46
N LEU A 228 -0.88 19.26 9.16
CA LEU A 228 -1.98 20.24 9.16
C LEU A 228 -2.94 20.06 10.33
N GLU A 229 -3.26 18.81 10.68
CA GLU A 229 -4.28 18.53 11.69
C GLU A 229 -3.72 18.53 13.11
N LEU A 230 -4.56 18.89 14.08
CA LEU A 230 -4.18 18.85 15.50
C LEU A 230 -3.93 17.41 15.99
N LEU A 231 -4.71 16.47 15.48
CA LEU A 231 -4.69 15.06 15.84
C LEU A 231 -5.08 14.24 14.62
N PRO A 232 -4.18 13.42 14.05
CA PRO A 232 -4.52 12.61 12.89
C PRO A 232 -5.55 11.56 13.29
N ARG A 233 -6.57 11.41 12.45
CA ARG A 233 -7.64 10.44 12.68
C ARG A 233 -7.25 9.05 12.19
N CYS A 234 -7.85 8.04 12.79
CA CYS A 234 -7.74 6.67 12.32
C CYS A 234 -9.04 5.89 12.51
N GLY A 235 -9.15 4.76 11.80
CA GLY A 235 -10.29 3.85 11.90
C GLY A 235 -9.88 2.39 11.76
N LEU A 236 -10.43 1.53 12.60
CA LEU A 236 -10.21 0.08 12.63
C LEU A 236 -11.46 -0.61 12.05
N LEU A 237 -11.34 -1.15 10.83
CA LEU A 237 -12.45 -1.54 9.96
C LEU A 237 -12.51 -3.08 9.78
N PRO A 238 -13.45 -3.78 10.43
CA PRO A 238 -13.52 -5.24 10.48
C PRO A 238 -14.25 -5.84 9.26
N PHE A 239 -13.76 -5.59 8.04
CA PHE A 239 -14.42 -6.07 6.80
C PHE A 239 -14.50 -7.59 6.69
N GLY A 240 -13.57 -8.33 7.31
CA GLY A 240 -13.51 -9.78 7.23
C GLY A 240 -14.47 -10.48 8.19
N LYS A 241 -14.06 -10.62 9.44
CA LYS A 241 -14.79 -11.35 10.49
C LYS A 241 -15.00 -10.47 11.71
N ASN A 242 -15.73 -10.99 12.69
CA ASN A 242 -15.75 -10.40 14.03
C ASN A 242 -14.34 -10.40 14.63
N VAL A 243 -13.93 -9.25 15.16
CA VAL A 243 -12.59 -9.01 15.69
C VAL A 243 -12.69 -8.58 17.16
N ILE A 244 -11.83 -9.12 18.03
CA ILE A 244 -11.61 -8.59 19.38
C ILE A 244 -10.37 -7.72 19.37
N LEU A 245 -10.51 -6.46 19.79
CA LEU A 245 -9.46 -5.46 19.77
C LEU A 245 -8.96 -5.14 21.18
N ASN A 246 -7.65 -4.97 21.29
CA ASN A 246 -6.97 -4.30 22.37
C ASN A 246 -6.02 -3.28 21.77
N THR A 247 -6.07 -2.01 22.19
CA THR A 247 -5.22 -0.96 21.61
C THR A 247 -4.47 -0.19 22.70
N ARG A 248 -3.34 0.38 22.31
CA ARG A 248 -2.59 1.32 23.15
C ARG A 248 -1.97 2.41 22.30
N GLY A 249 -2.22 3.67 22.64
CA GLY A 249 -1.69 4.83 21.90
C GLY A 249 -2.73 5.55 21.07
N LEU A 250 -4.00 5.15 21.14
CA LEU A 250 -5.09 5.85 20.48
C LEU A 250 -5.81 6.80 21.45
N GLN A 251 -6.58 7.75 20.92
CA GLN A 251 -7.43 8.64 21.71
C GLN A 251 -8.45 7.85 22.50
N PHE A 252 -9.08 6.86 21.86
CA PHE A 252 -9.99 5.92 22.49
C PHE A 252 -9.36 4.54 22.44
N ASP A 253 -8.58 4.23 23.48
CA ASP A 253 -8.00 2.90 23.63
C ASP A 253 -9.07 1.91 24.12
N VAL A 254 -9.00 0.68 23.65
CA VAL A 254 -10.01 -0.35 23.96
C VAL A 254 -9.38 -1.59 24.56
N GLU A 255 -10.14 -2.30 25.41
CA GLU A 255 -9.75 -3.60 25.98
C GLU A 255 -10.87 -4.63 25.81
N ASN A 256 -10.52 -5.78 25.21
CA ASN A 256 -11.41 -6.88 24.87
C ASN A 256 -12.68 -6.42 24.14
N TRP A 257 -12.51 -5.53 23.16
CA TRP A 257 -13.63 -4.85 22.51
C TRP A 257 -14.02 -5.51 21.19
N PRO A 258 -15.25 -6.02 21.05
CA PRO A 258 -15.71 -6.64 19.82
C PRO A 258 -15.99 -5.59 18.74
N SER A 259 -15.48 -5.83 17.54
CA SER A 259 -15.64 -5.00 16.35
C SER A 259 -16.21 -5.85 15.20
N THR A 260 -17.28 -5.38 14.55
CA THR A 260 -17.89 -6.08 13.42
C THR A 260 -18.71 -5.16 12.51
N VAL A 261 -18.77 -5.49 11.21
CA VAL A 261 -19.67 -4.80 10.27
C VAL A 261 -21.12 -5.05 10.67
N GLY A 262 -21.90 -3.98 10.80
CA GLY A 262 -23.28 -4.03 11.32
C GLY A 262 -23.38 -3.99 12.85
N GLY A 263 -22.25 -3.91 13.55
CA GLY A 263 -22.16 -3.63 14.98
C GLY A 263 -21.23 -2.46 15.24
N ASP A 264 -20.45 -2.56 16.32
CA ASP A 264 -19.51 -1.51 16.68
C ASP A 264 -18.28 -1.52 15.76
N VAL A 265 -17.89 -0.33 15.29
CA VAL A 265 -16.70 -0.10 14.47
C VAL A 265 -15.99 1.14 15.01
N SER A 266 -14.68 1.06 15.24
CA SER A 266 -13.90 2.20 15.73
C SER A 266 -13.57 3.12 14.55
N THR A 267 -14.35 4.19 14.40
CA THR A 267 -14.16 5.23 13.38
C THR A 267 -13.91 6.58 14.04
N SER A 268 -13.19 7.48 13.36
CA SER A 268 -12.86 8.82 13.90
C SER A 268 -12.09 8.79 15.22
N ASN A 269 -11.35 7.70 15.47
CA ASN A 269 -10.40 7.65 16.57
C ASN A 269 -9.21 8.57 16.27
N GLY A 270 -8.32 8.82 17.23
CA GLY A 270 -7.16 9.67 17.05
C GLY A 270 -5.87 8.96 17.45
N ILE A 271 -4.73 9.37 16.91
CA ILE A 271 -3.43 8.80 17.28
C ILE A 271 -2.72 9.72 18.27
N LEU A 272 -2.47 9.24 19.49
CA LEU A 272 -1.76 9.96 20.55
C LEU A 272 -0.36 9.40 20.83
N GLY A 273 -0.05 8.20 20.33
CA GLY A 273 1.28 7.63 20.38
C GLY A 273 2.29 8.52 19.64
N LYS A 274 3.34 8.97 20.33
CA LYS A 274 4.31 9.93 19.76
C LYS A 274 5.19 9.32 18.66
N ASP A 275 5.58 8.07 18.84
CA ASP A 275 6.55 7.30 18.05
C ASP A 275 6.03 5.90 17.66
N GLY A 276 4.76 5.63 17.99
CA GLY A 276 4.06 4.42 17.59
C GLY A 276 2.83 4.15 18.43
N PHE A 277 2.05 3.16 18.01
CA PHE A 277 0.91 2.63 18.75
C PHE A 277 0.79 1.12 18.55
N VAL A 278 0.11 0.46 19.50
CA VAL A 278 -0.07 -0.99 19.51
C VAL A 278 -1.52 -1.33 19.21
N ILE A 279 -1.72 -2.32 18.34
CA ILE A 279 -3.02 -2.97 18.10
C ILE A 279 -2.83 -4.47 18.25
N CYS A 280 -3.48 -5.05 19.24
CA CYS A 280 -3.62 -6.49 19.38
C CYS A 280 -5.03 -6.91 18.91
N THR A 281 -5.09 -7.79 17.93
CA THR A 281 -6.32 -8.16 17.23
C THR A 281 -6.48 -9.66 17.09
N SER A 282 -7.69 -10.18 17.30
CA SER A 282 -7.96 -11.63 17.23
C SER A 282 -8.00 -12.20 15.82
N GLU A 283 -8.26 -11.35 14.82
CA GLU A 283 -8.30 -11.68 13.38
C GLU A 283 -7.75 -10.47 12.59
N ASP A 284 -7.49 -10.63 11.29
CA ASP A 284 -6.99 -9.54 10.45
C ASP A 284 -8.04 -8.40 10.32
N ILE A 285 -7.58 -7.15 10.44
CA ILE A 285 -8.44 -5.96 10.38
C ILE A 285 -7.80 -4.87 9.52
N VAL A 286 -8.59 -4.08 8.79
CA VAL A 286 -8.08 -2.94 8.02
C VAL A 286 -7.93 -1.73 8.94
N LEU A 287 -6.81 -1.03 8.84
CA LEU A 287 -6.58 0.26 9.47
C LEU A 287 -6.51 1.35 8.39
N SER A 288 -7.26 2.44 8.60
CA SER A 288 -7.10 3.70 7.87
C SER A 288 -6.46 4.72 8.81
N VAL A 289 -5.45 5.44 8.35
CA VAL A 289 -4.85 6.57 9.08
C VAL A 289 -4.85 7.78 8.17
N GLU A 290 -5.46 8.86 8.64
CA GLU A 290 -5.48 10.15 7.98
C GLU A 290 -4.07 10.72 7.87
N VAL A 291 -3.73 11.26 6.70
CA VAL A 291 -2.46 11.90 6.40
C VAL A 291 -2.68 13.30 5.84
N SER A 292 -1.86 14.24 6.26
CA SER A 292 -1.87 15.62 5.81
C SER A 292 -0.44 16.08 5.51
N ARG A 293 -0.06 15.96 4.24
CA ARG A 293 1.27 16.29 3.71
C ARG A 293 1.21 17.16 2.46
#